data_AF-A0A951A524-F1
#
_entry.id   AF-A0A951A524-F1
#
_cell.length_a   1.000
_cell.length_b   1.000
_cell.length_c   1.000
_cell.angle_alpha   90.00
_cell.angle_beta   90.00
_cell.angle_gamma   90.00
#
_symmetry.space_group_name_H-M   'P 1'
#
loop_
_entity.id
_entity.type
_entity.pdbx_description
1 polymer ?
#
loop_
_entity_poly.entity_id
_entity_poly.type
_entity_poly.pdbx_seq_one_letter_code
_entity_poly.pdbx_strand_id
1 'polypeptide(L)'
;MSSDGHVATALNAFAKNIRRNSRAEARPPVLSQQQGEVRQQRLEELAARAEGLASNPGKATYQGFESILKEVEELGAPTEREIVIAVASAFMQRPYISEHRFRYAANGKSEGA
;
A
#
# COMPACT_ATOMS: atom_id res chain seq x y z
N MET A 1 17.84 -4.15 -6.19
CA MET A 1 16.88 -3.05 -5.98
C MET A 1 16.45 -3.09 -4.52
N SER A 2 16.39 -1.92 -3.85
CA SER A 2 16.03 -1.84 -2.42
C SER A 2 14.62 -2.41 -2.18
N SER A 3 14.36 -2.97 -0.99
CA SER A 3 13.05 -3.50 -0.64
C SER A 3 11.91 -2.47 -0.79
N ASP A 4 12.21 -1.20 -0.59
CA ASP A 4 11.26 -0.10 -0.78
C ASP A 4 10.84 0.04 -2.25
N GLY A 5 11.71 -0.34 -3.20
CA GLY A 5 11.38 -0.38 -4.62
C GLY A 5 10.35 -1.46 -4.98
N HIS A 6 10.40 -2.62 -4.31
CA HIS A 6 9.38 -3.66 -4.48
C HIS A 6 8.03 -3.22 -3.92
N VAL A 7 8.03 -2.57 -2.75
CA VAL A 7 6.81 -2.00 -2.14
C VAL A 7 6.20 -0.92 -3.05
N ALA A 8 7.00 0.03 -3.53
CA ALA A 8 6.54 1.06 -4.45
C ALA A 8 5.96 0.47 -5.75
N THR A 9 6.61 -0.54 -6.31
CA THR A 9 6.15 -1.19 -7.55
C THR A 9 4.82 -1.92 -7.34
N ALA A 10 4.70 -2.69 -6.25
CA ALA A 10 3.48 -3.42 -5.93
C ALA A 10 2.30 -2.48 -5.62
N LEU A 11 2.54 -1.41 -4.86
CA LEU A 11 1.52 -0.40 -4.56
C LEU A 11 1.06 0.38 -5.81
N ASN A 12 1.98 0.66 -6.74
CA ASN A 12 1.61 1.25 -8.04
C ASN A 12 0.78 0.28 -8.90
N ALA A 13 1.09 -1.02 -8.89
CA ALA A 13 0.28 -2.01 -9.57
C ALA A 13 -1.14 -2.09 -8.97
N PHE A 14 -1.23 -2.01 -7.63
CA PHE A 14 -2.48 -1.94 -6.91
C PHE A 14 -3.30 -0.69 -7.28
N ALA A 15 -2.69 0.50 -7.26
CA ALA A 15 -3.36 1.75 -7.67
C ALA A 15 -3.92 1.68 -9.11
N LYS A 16 -3.14 1.11 -10.05
CA LYS A 16 -3.57 0.91 -11.44
C LYS A 16 -4.76 -0.04 -11.54
N ASN A 17 -4.80 -1.09 -10.72
CA ASN A 17 -5.94 -2.02 -10.68
C ASN A 17 -7.21 -1.34 -10.19
N ILE A 18 -7.12 -0.53 -9.12
CA ILE A 18 -8.25 0.28 -8.62
C ILE A 18 -8.82 1.18 -9.73
N ARG A 19 -7.96 1.91 -10.46
CA ARG A 19 -8.39 2.77 -11.57
C ARG A 19 -9.01 2.00 -12.74
N ARG A 20 -8.54 0.79 -13.01
CA ARG A 20 -9.16 -0.07 -14.02
C ARG A 20 -10.58 -0.45 -13.59
N ASN A 21 -10.76 -0.78 -12.31
CA ASN A 21 -12.06 -1.14 -11.74
C ASN A 21 -13.01 0.05 -11.56
N SER A 22 -12.49 1.29 -11.44
CA SER A 22 -13.31 2.51 -11.41
C SER A 22 -13.98 2.80 -12.75
N ARG A 23 -13.33 2.40 -13.86
CA ARG A 23 -13.84 2.53 -15.23
C ARG A 23 -14.69 1.36 -15.68
N ALA A 24 -14.60 0.22 -15.01
CA ALA A 24 -15.44 -0.94 -15.29
C ALA A 24 -16.88 -0.63 -14.86
N GLU A 25 -17.83 -0.75 -15.79
CA GLU A 25 -19.27 -0.63 -15.47
C GLU A 25 -19.60 -1.53 -14.28
N ALA A 26 -20.29 -0.95 -13.29
CA ALA A 26 -20.72 -1.66 -12.11
C ALA A 26 -21.55 -2.88 -12.55
N ARG A 27 -21.01 -4.09 -12.34
CA ARG A 27 -21.79 -5.32 -12.49
C ARG A 27 -22.97 -5.28 -11.50
N PRO A 28 -24.14 -5.82 -11.88
CA PRO A 28 -25.43 -5.45 -11.30
C PRO A 28 -25.59 -5.84 -9.81
N PRO A 29 -26.47 -5.17 -9.05
CA PRO A 29 -27.55 -4.30 -9.53
C PRO A 29 -27.07 -2.88 -9.83
N VAL A 30 -27.59 -2.36 -10.94
CA VAL A 30 -27.27 -1.06 -11.54
C VAL A 30 -27.40 0.03 -10.47
N LEU A 31 -26.26 0.47 -9.95
CA LEU A 31 -26.17 1.70 -9.18
C LEU A 31 -26.82 2.81 -10.03
N SER A 32 -27.61 3.70 -9.41
CA SER A 32 -28.08 4.88 -10.13
C SER A 32 -26.88 5.63 -10.72
N GLN A 33 -27.04 6.36 -11.84
CA GLN A 33 -25.92 7.09 -12.45
C GLN A 33 -25.12 7.92 -11.42
N GLN A 34 -25.83 8.59 -10.51
CA GLN A 34 -25.24 9.34 -9.41
C GLN A 34 -24.43 8.46 -8.43
N GLN A 35 -24.91 7.26 -8.11
CA GLN A 35 -24.15 6.29 -7.28
C GLN A 35 -22.93 5.73 -8.02
N GLY A 36 -23.01 5.55 -9.34
CA GLY A 36 -21.90 5.16 -10.19
C GLY A 36 -20.78 6.21 -10.20
N GLU A 37 -21.13 7.49 -10.35
CA GLU A 37 -20.18 8.61 -10.31
C GLU A 37 -19.51 8.74 -8.94
N VAL A 38 -20.29 8.66 -7.85
CA VAL A 38 -19.74 8.70 -6.48
C VAL A 38 -18.80 7.52 -6.24
N ARG A 39 -19.18 6.31 -6.65
CA ARG A 39 -18.29 5.13 -6.58
C ARG A 39 -16.99 5.36 -7.35
N GLN A 40 -17.09 5.87 -8.58
CA GLN A 40 -15.92 6.13 -9.42
C GLN A 40 -14.99 7.17 -8.78
N GLN A 41 -15.52 8.27 -8.26
CA GLN A 41 -14.74 9.30 -7.54
C GLN A 41 -14.05 8.70 -6.31
N ARG A 42 -14.76 7.90 -5.50
CA ARG A 42 -14.17 7.22 -4.34
C ARG A 42 -13.04 6.26 -4.72
N LEU A 43 -13.22 5.49 -5.78
CA LEU A 43 -12.16 4.59 -6.27
C LEU A 43 -10.94 5.38 -6.78
N GLU A 44 -11.14 6.54 -7.40
CA GLU A 44 -10.03 7.40 -7.82
C GLU A 44 -9.27 8.00 -6.62
N GLU A 45 -9.98 8.43 -5.58
CA GLU A 45 -9.38 8.86 -4.30
C GLU A 45 -8.54 7.75 -3.66
N LEU A 46 -9.05 6.52 -3.65
CA LEU A 46 -8.34 5.35 -3.12
C LEU A 46 -7.10 4.98 -3.94
N ALA A 47 -7.20 5.06 -5.27
CA ALA A 47 -6.05 4.87 -6.15
C ALA A 47 -4.96 5.93 -5.88
N ALA A 48 -5.34 7.20 -5.72
CA ALA A 48 -4.41 8.27 -5.38
C ALA A 48 -3.76 8.06 -4.00
N ARG A 49 -4.50 7.57 -3.00
CA ARG A 49 -3.94 7.19 -1.70
C ARG A 49 -2.91 6.07 -1.84
N ALA A 50 -3.18 5.04 -2.65
CA ALA A 50 -2.23 3.97 -2.91
C ALA A 50 -0.95 4.47 -3.64
N GLU A 51 -1.08 5.40 -4.57
CA GLU A 51 0.07 6.07 -5.20
C GLU A 51 0.85 6.94 -4.22
N GLY A 52 0.17 7.60 -3.28
CA GLY A 52 0.80 8.33 -2.19
C GLY A 52 1.68 7.42 -1.34
N LEU A 53 1.21 6.22 -1.01
CA LEU A 53 2.01 5.19 -0.34
C LEU A 53 3.18 4.73 -1.22
N ALA A 54 2.95 4.52 -2.51
CA ALA A 54 3.98 4.11 -3.46
C ALA A 54 5.07 5.17 -3.67
N SER A 55 4.73 6.45 -3.54
CA SER A 55 5.65 7.59 -3.66
C SER A 55 6.53 7.75 -2.42
N ASN A 56 6.13 7.18 -1.29
CA ASN A 56 6.91 7.18 -0.06
C ASN A 56 6.94 5.78 0.59
N PRO A 57 7.58 4.79 -0.06
CA PRO A 57 7.56 3.39 0.39
C PRO A 57 8.22 3.18 1.75
N GLY A 58 9.17 4.04 2.13
CA GLY A 58 9.81 4.03 3.45
C GLY A 58 8.85 4.35 4.60
N LYS A 59 7.78 5.11 4.33
CA LYS A 59 6.72 5.41 5.32
C LYS A 59 5.44 4.61 5.11
N ALA A 60 5.33 3.89 3.99
CA ALA A 60 4.19 3.02 3.74
C ALA A 60 4.15 1.87 4.76
N THR A 61 2.95 1.54 5.24
CA THR A 61 2.71 0.42 6.15
C THR A 61 1.75 -0.57 5.52
N TYR A 62 1.88 -1.84 5.91
CA TYR A 62 0.97 -2.90 5.45
C TYR A 62 -0.48 -2.61 5.89
N GLN A 63 -0.68 -2.09 7.10
CA GLN A 63 -2.00 -1.65 7.59
C GLN A 63 -2.61 -0.53 6.74
N GLY A 64 -1.78 0.41 6.24
CA GLY A 64 -2.23 1.45 5.32
C GLY A 64 -2.73 0.88 3.99
N PHE A 65 -2.08 -0.16 3.49
CA PHE A 65 -2.55 -0.92 2.33
C PHE A 65 -3.86 -1.66 2.62
N GLU A 66 -3.95 -2.40 3.73
CA GLU A 66 -5.17 -3.16 4.09
C GLU A 66 -6.40 -2.27 4.24
N SER A 67 -6.24 -1.06 4.81
CA SER A 67 -7.33 -0.08 4.89
C SER A 67 -7.87 0.27 3.51
N ILE A 68 -6.98 0.53 2.53
CA ILE A 68 -7.39 0.88 1.17
C ILE A 68 -8.04 -0.34 0.49
N LEU A 69 -7.48 -1.54 0.64
CA LEU A 69 -8.03 -2.76 0.06
C LEU A 69 -9.46 -3.01 0.55
N LYS A 70 -9.70 -2.87 1.85
CA LYS A 70 -11.04 -3.03 2.42
C LYS A 70 -12.04 -2.01 1.86
N GLU A 71 -11.66 -0.74 1.80
CA GLU A 71 -12.51 0.32 1.22
C GLU A 71 -12.82 0.06 -0.27
N VAL A 72 -11.86 -0.47 -1.03
CA VAL A 72 -12.04 -0.87 -2.44
C VAL A 72 -13.01 -2.04 -2.59
N GLU A 73 -12.92 -3.06 -1.72
CA GLU A 73 -13.82 -4.21 -1.73
C GLU A 73 -15.26 -3.82 -1.33
N GLU A 74 -15.42 -2.95 -0.34
CA GLU A 74 -16.72 -2.39 0.07
C GLU A 74 -17.41 -1.61 -1.05
N LEU A 75 -16.63 -1.00 -1.95
CA LEU A 75 -17.13 -0.33 -3.16
C LEU A 75 -17.41 -1.30 -4.32
N GLY A 76 -17.33 -2.62 -4.11
CA GLY A 76 -17.60 -3.62 -5.13
C GLY A 76 -16.59 -3.60 -6.28
N ALA A 77 -15.33 -3.31 -5.99
CA ALA A 77 -14.23 -3.28 -6.95
C ALA A 77 -13.14 -4.30 -6.57
N PRO A 78 -13.45 -5.62 -6.56
CA PRO A 78 -12.53 -6.63 -6.06
C PRO A 78 -11.18 -6.55 -6.77
N THR A 79 -10.11 -6.55 -5.98
CA THR A 79 -8.74 -6.51 -6.48
C THR A 79 -8.30 -7.91 -6.91
N GLU A 80 -7.51 -8.01 -7.97
CA GLU A 80 -6.94 -9.28 -8.41
C GLU A 80 -6.06 -9.88 -7.30
N ARG A 81 -6.30 -11.17 -6.97
CA ARG A 81 -5.60 -11.85 -5.86
C ARG A 81 -4.08 -11.80 -6.00
N GLU A 82 -3.56 -11.87 -7.22
CA GLU A 82 -2.12 -11.81 -7.50
C GLU A 82 -1.51 -10.46 -7.07
N ILE A 83 -2.25 -9.36 -7.25
CA ILE A 83 -1.81 -8.03 -6.84
C ILE A 83 -1.76 -7.92 -5.32
N VAL A 84 -2.78 -8.45 -4.63
CA VAL A 84 -2.82 -8.50 -3.16
C VAL A 84 -1.63 -9.31 -2.61
N ILE A 85 -1.37 -10.48 -3.19
CA ILE A 85 -0.22 -11.33 -2.81
C ILE A 85 1.09 -10.60 -3.08
N ALA A 86 1.23 -9.90 -4.21
CA ALA A 86 2.44 -9.16 -4.55
C ALA A 86 2.74 -8.03 -3.54
N VAL A 87 1.71 -7.27 -3.12
CA VAL A 87 1.86 -6.22 -2.10
C VAL A 87 2.24 -6.83 -0.74
N ALA A 88 1.54 -7.86 -0.29
CA ALA A 88 1.86 -8.55 0.96
C ALA A 88 3.29 -9.10 0.96
N SER A 89 3.70 -9.74 -0.14
CA SER A 89 5.04 -10.27 -0.31
C SER A 89 6.10 -9.18 -0.28
N ALA A 90 5.84 -8.03 -0.93
CA ALA A 90 6.76 -6.90 -0.92
C ALA A 90 6.97 -6.32 0.49
N PHE A 91 5.92 -6.27 1.31
CA PHE A 91 6.04 -5.85 2.71
C PHE A 91 6.76 -6.89 3.58
N MET A 92 6.55 -8.18 3.37
CA MET A 92 7.25 -9.25 4.11
C MET A 92 8.75 -9.31 3.79
N GLN A 93 9.13 -8.98 2.55
CA GLN A 93 10.53 -8.91 2.12
C GLN A 93 11.25 -7.66 2.63
N ARG A 94 10.52 -6.73 3.27
CA ARG A 94 11.11 -5.55 3.87
C ARG A 94 11.95 -5.98 5.05
N PRO A 95 13.28 -5.74 5.02
CA PRO A 95 14.09 -6.00 6.19
C PRO A 95 13.46 -5.20 7.31
N TYR A 96 13.05 -5.89 8.39
CA TYR A 96 12.68 -5.22 9.63
C TYR A 96 13.83 -4.26 9.90
N ILE A 97 13.57 -2.95 9.77
CA ILE A 97 14.49 -1.95 10.29
C ILE A 97 14.37 -2.13 11.79
N SER A 98 15.14 -3.09 12.29
CA SER A 98 15.42 -3.22 13.69
C SER A 98 16.04 -1.90 14.07
N GLU A 99 15.28 -1.08 14.80
CA GLU A 99 15.81 0.07 15.53
C GLU A 99 16.87 -0.34 16.58
N HIS A 100 17.41 -1.56 16.56
CA HIS A 100 18.69 -1.88 17.17
C HIS A 100 19.87 -1.48 16.27
N ARG A 101 20.02 -0.19 15.98
CA ARG A 101 21.39 0.36 16.01
C ARG A 101 21.75 0.55 17.47
N PHE A 102 22.27 -0.54 18.03
CA PHE A 102 23.02 -0.62 19.28
C PHE A 102 23.77 0.70 19.56
N ARG A 103 23.20 1.55 20.42
CA ARG A 103 23.98 2.52 21.19
C ARG A 103 24.72 1.74 22.29
N TYR A 104 25.70 0.95 21.89
CA TYR A 104 26.83 0.67 22.78
C TYR A 104 27.93 1.61 22.34
N ALA A 105 27.85 2.84 22.83
CA ALA A 105 29.03 3.68 22.93
C ALA A 105 29.99 2.92 23.84
N ALA A 106 31.06 2.41 23.25
CA ALA A 106 32.19 1.87 23.97
C ALA A 106 32.77 2.97 24.87
N ASN A 107 32.39 2.99 26.14
CA ASN A 107 33.19 3.65 27.18
C ASN A 107 34.38 2.74 27.51
N GLY A 108 35.29 2.62 26.55
CA GLY A 108 36.68 2.29 26.83
C GLY A 108 37.45 3.59 26.99
N LYS A 109 37.72 3.99 28.25
CA LYS A 109 38.97 4.61 28.73
C LYS A 109 38.77 5.39 30.04
N SER A 110 39.26 4.79 31.12
CA SER A 110 39.99 5.44 32.21
C SER A 110 40.72 4.30 32.93
N GLU A 111 41.85 3.83 32.38
CA GLU A 111 43.19 4.22 32.84
C GLU A 111 43.27 4.35 34.36
N GLY A 112 43.86 3.33 34.99
CA GLY A 112 44.34 3.42 36.34
C GLY A 112 45.57 4.30 36.42
N ALA A 113 45.64 5.08 37.48
CA ALA A 113 46.83 5.48 38.22
C ALA A 113 46.37 5.98 39.60
#